data_AF-A0AAW9EDV2-F1
#
_entry.id   AF-A0AAW9EDV2-F1
#
_cell.length_a   1.000
_cell.length_b   1.000
_cell.length_c   1.000
_cell.angle_alpha   90.00
_cell.angle_beta   90.00
_cell.angle_gamma   90.00
#
_symmetry.space_group_name_H-M   'P 1'
#
loop_
_entity.id
_entity.type
_entity.pdbx_description
1 polymer ?
#
loop_
_entity_poly.entity_id
_entity_poly.type
_entity_poly.pdbx_seq_one_letter_code
_entity_poly.pdbx_strand_id
1 'polypeptide(L)'
;LSTLRDRLKTRYNNPAFVIPYPTMNFGYINGGDAANRICACCELHMDIRPLPGLTLQDLDDLLHETLAPVKARWPGRLSVEALHEPIPGYE
;
A
#
# COMPACT_ATOMS: atom_id res chain seq x y z
N LEU A 1 6.18 -3.87 1.87
CA LEU A 1 5.04 -3.04 2.31
C LEU A 1 5.23 -2.43 3.69
N SER A 2 5.68 -3.16 4.71
CA SER A 2 6.08 -2.55 6.01
C SER A 2 7.13 -1.44 5.82
N THR A 3 8.15 -1.68 5.00
CA THR A 3 9.16 -0.68 4.65
C THR A 3 8.56 0.59 4.02
N LEU A 4 7.51 0.46 3.20
CA LEU A 4 6.81 1.62 2.62
C LEU A 4 6.06 2.40 3.69
N ARG A 5 5.33 1.70 4.58
CA ARG A 5 4.65 2.32 5.72
C ARG A 5 5.63 3.13 6.57
N ASP A 6 6.81 2.57 6.86
CA ASP A 6 7.83 3.25 7.66
C ASP A 6 8.46 4.43 6.92
N ARG A 7 8.73 4.29 5.62
CA ARG A 7 9.20 5.38 4.74
C ARG A 7 8.21 6.55 4.69
N LEU A 8 6.91 6.26 4.60
CA LEU A 8 5.85 7.28 4.60
C LEU A 8 5.81 8.03 5.93
N LYS A 9 5.83 7.30 7.06
CA LYS A 9 5.81 7.88 8.40
C LYS A 9 7.02 8.77 8.72
N THR A 10 8.19 8.40 8.20
CA THR A 10 9.44 9.10 8.47
C THR A 10 9.65 10.32 7.58
N ARG A 11 9.23 10.24 6.31
CA ARG A 11 9.46 11.30 5.31
C ARG A 11 8.41 12.40 5.34
N TYR A 12 7.17 12.06 5.70
CA TYR A 12 6.04 12.98 5.66
C TYR A 12 5.52 13.19 7.07
N ASN A 13 5.72 14.41 7.57
CA ASN A 13 5.16 14.84 8.84
C ASN A 13 4.47 16.19 8.68
N ASN A 14 3.23 16.31 9.17
CA ASN A 14 2.52 17.58 9.24
C ASN A 14 1.88 17.76 10.62
N PRO A 15 2.40 18.67 11.48
CA PRO A 15 1.89 18.87 12.83
C PRO A 15 0.49 19.48 12.89
N ALA A 16 -0.07 19.94 11.76
CA ALA A 16 -1.45 20.42 11.68
C ALA A 16 -2.50 19.32 11.87
N PHE A 17 -2.11 18.03 11.81
CA PHE A 17 -2.99 16.89 11.96
C PHE A 17 -2.73 16.12 13.27
N VAL A 18 -3.79 15.60 13.90
CA VAL A 18 -3.68 14.76 15.11
C VAL A 18 -2.87 13.49 14.86
N ILE A 19 -3.01 12.91 13.65
CA ILE A 19 -2.13 11.87 13.14
C ILE A 19 -1.22 12.54 12.10
N PRO A 20 -0.02 12.98 12.50
CA PRO A 20 0.77 13.91 11.71
C PRO A 20 1.55 13.22 10.58
N TYR A 21 1.15 12.03 10.12
CA TYR A 21 1.85 11.28 9.08
C TYR A 21 0.86 10.51 8.20
N PRO A 22 1.22 10.15 6.94
CA PRO A 22 0.40 9.30 6.11
C PRO A 22 0.19 7.93 6.76
N THR A 23 -1.05 7.45 6.78
CA THR A 23 -1.37 6.13 7.34
C THR A 23 -1.49 5.10 6.23
N MET A 24 -1.08 3.86 6.52
CA MET A 24 -1.29 2.71 5.64
C MET A 24 -1.83 1.55 6.46
N ASN A 25 -3.05 1.06 6.20
CA ASN A 25 -3.59 -0.10 6.91
C ASN A 25 -3.80 -1.29 5.97
N PHE A 26 -3.75 -2.48 6.56
CA PHE A 26 -4.06 -3.75 5.88
C PHE A 26 -5.42 -4.20 6.39
N GLY A 27 -6.46 -3.99 5.59
CA GLY A 27 -7.85 -4.16 6.03
C GLY A 27 -8.39 -5.58 5.78
N TYR A 28 -7.87 -6.28 4.79
CA TYR A 28 -8.36 -7.60 4.37
C TYR A 28 -7.22 -8.44 3.82
N ILE A 29 -7.15 -9.71 4.22
CA ILE A 29 -6.29 -10.70 3.60
C ILE A 29 -7.07 -11.99 3.41
N ASN A 30 -7.01 -12.55 2.22
CA ASN A 30 -7.66 -13.81 1.90
C ASN A 30 -6.76 -14.64 0.98
N GLY A 31 -6.74 -15.95 1.18
CA GLY A 31 -5.95 -16.84 0.34
C GLY A 31 -6.25 -18.30 0.59
N GLY A 32 -6.38 -19.07 -0.49
CA GLY A 32 -6.74 -20.48 -0.44
C GLY A 32 -8.22 -20.72 -0.11
N ASP A 33 -8.59 -22.01 -0.06
CA ASP A 33 -9.96 -22.47 0.14
C ASP A 33 -10.09 -23.57 1.21
N ALA A 34 -8.98 -24.17 1.64
CA ALA A 34 -8.98 -25.28 2.58
C ALA A 34 -7.72 -25.30 3.46
N ALA A 35 -7.89 -25.79 4.70
CA ALA A 35 -6.77 -26.11 5.58
C ALA A 35 -5.89 -27.20 4.96
N ASN A 36 -4.58 -27.15 5.24
CA ASN A 36 -3.58 -28.09 4.73
C ASN A 36 -3.43 -28.12 3.20
N ARG A 37 -3.88 -27.07 2.50
CA ARG A 37 -3.63 -26.85 1.06
C ARG A 37 -2.85 -25.56 0.88
N ILE A 38 -1.78 -25.61 0.07
CA ILE A 38 -1.01 -24.41 -0.28
C ILE A 38 -1.89 -23.49 -1.13
N CYS A 39 -2.05 -22.23 -0.71
CA CYS A 39 -2.84 -21.24 -1.42
C CYS A 39 -2.25 -20.95 -2.80
N ALA A 40 -3.07 -21.04 -3.85
CA ALA A 40 -2.65 -20.72 -5.22
C ALA A 40 -2.54 -19.19 -5.45
N CYS A 41 -3.41 -18.42 -4.79
CA CYS A 41 -3.41 -16.96 -4.79
C CYS A 41 -3.76 -16.43 -3.41
N CYS A 42 -3.31 -15.20 -3.15
CA CYS A 42 -3.72 -14.41 -2.00
C CYS A 42 -4.08 -13.02 -2.48
N GLU A 43 -5.11 -12.44 -1.88
CA GLU A 43 -5.55 -11.08 -2.06
C GLU A 43 -5.31 -10.30 -0.76
N LEU A 44 -4.83 -9.07 -0.89
CA LEU A 44 -4.59 -8.15 0.22
C LEU A 44 -5.21 -6.81 -0.15
N HIS A 45 -6.18 -6.33 0.64
CA HIS A 45 -6.65 -4.95 0.53
C HIS A 45 -5.92 -4.08 1.52
N MET A 46 -5.52 -2.91 1.04
CA MET A 46 -4.85 -1.90 1.83
C MET A 46 -5.39 -0.52 1.52
N ASP A 47 -5.47 0.34 2.53
CA ASP A 47 -5.77 1.75 2.36
C ASP A 47 -4.54 2.58 2.71
N ILE A 48 -4.32 3.65 1.93
CA ILE A 48 -3.30 4.66 2.23
C ILE A 48 -4.01 6.01 2.30
N ARG A 49 -3.79 6.76 3.38
CA ARG A 49 -4.30 8.13 3.54
C ARG A 49 -3.13 9.09 3.38
N PRO A 50 -3.03 9.82 2.25
CA PRO A 50 -1.99 10.83 2.07
C PRO A 50 -2.21 12.03 3.00
N LEU A 51 -1.14 12.80 3.18
CA LEU A 51 -1.19 14.15 3.73
C LEU A 51 -0.95 15.17 2.61
N PRO A 52 -1.27 16.47 2.83
CA PRO A 52 -0.89 17.53 1.91
C PRO A 52 0.58 17.44 1.49
N GLY A 53 0.86 17.67 0.20
CA GLY A 53 2.20 17.56 -0.37
C GLY A 53 2.60 16.15 -0.82
N LEU A 54 1.71 15.16 -0.72
CA LEU A 54 1.88 13.83 -1.29
C LEU A 54 0.74 13.56 -2.28
N THR A 55 1.07 13.52 -3.58
CA THR A 55 0.06 13.23 -4.60
C THR A 55 -0.27 11.74 -4.65
N LEU A 56 -1.40 11.41 -5.27
CA LEU A 56 -1.77 10.01 -5.51
C LEU A 56 -0.79 9.31 -6.46
N GLN A 57 -0.23 10.05 -7.43
CA GLN A 57 0.80 9.53 -8.32
C GLN A 57 2.09 9.21 -7.55
N ASP A 58 2.52 10.10 -6.64
CA ASP A 58 3.69 9.84 -5.80
C ASP A 58 3.51 8.57 -4.96
N LEU A 59 2.30 8.33 -4.43
CA LEU A 59 1.98 7.12 -3.69
C LEU A 59 2.06 5.86 -4.56
N ASP A 60 1.50 5.92 -5.76
CA ASP A 60 1.53 4.80 -6.70
C ASP A 60 2.97 4.47 -7.12
N ASP A 61 3.78 5.49 -7.42
CA ASP A 61 5.18 5.33 -7.78
C ASP A 61 5.99 4.72 -6.63
N LEU A 62 5.82 5.22 -5.39
CA LEU A 62 6.46 4.68 -4.19
C LEU A 62 6.07 3.22 -3.91
N LEU A 63 4.81 2.87 -4.18
CA LEU A 63 4.31 1.52 -4.05
C LEU A 63 4.98 0.59 -5.08
N HIS A 64 5.01 1.01 -6.33
CA HIS A 64 5.64 0.27 -7.43
C HIS A 64 7.15 0.11 -7.20
N GLU A 65 7.84 1.15 -6.76
CA GLU A 65 9.26 1.12 -6.38
C GLU A 65 9.51 0.10 -5.26
N THR A 66 8.69 0.14 -4.19
CA THR A 66 8.81 -0.79 -3.05
C THR A 66 8.59 -2.23 -3.47
N LEU A 67 7.68 -2.47 -4.42
CA LEU A 67 7.33 -3.81 -4.88
C LEU A 67 8.23 -4.31 -6.03
N ALA A 68 9.07 -3.46 -6.62
CA ALA A 68 9.94 -3.83 -7.73
C ALA A 68 10.83 -5.05 -7.44
N PRO A 69 11.47 -5.19 -6.26
CA PRO A 69 12.26 -6.38 -5.94
C PRO A 69 11.42 -7.66 -5.87
N VAL A 70 10.16 -7.56 -5.43
CA VAL A 70 9.23 -8.70 -5.36
C VAL A 70 8.78 -9.08 -6.76
N LYS A 71 8.42 -8.10 -7.61
CA LYS A 71 8.08 -8.33 -9.02
C LYS A 71 9.23 -8.97 -9.79
N ALA A 72 10.47 -8.52 -9.55
CA ALA A 72 11.67 -9.08 -10.16
C ALA A 72 11.94 -10.52 -9.70
N ARG A 73 11.76 -10.80 -8.40
CA ARG A 73 11.95 -12.15 -7.86
C ARG A 73 10.91 -13.12 -8.40
N TRP A 74 9.64 -12.71 -8.46
CA TRP A 74 8.50 -13.55 -8.87
C TRP A 74 7.69 -12.91 -10.01
N PRO A 75 8.19 -12.95 -11.26
CA PRO A 75 7.52 -12.35 -12.41
C PRO A 75 6.12 -12.93 -12.63
N GLY A 76 5.15 -12.06 -12.91
CA GLY A 76 3.76 -12.44 -13.19
C GLY A 76 2.96 -12.94 -11.98
N ARG A 77 3.50 -12.85 -10.75
CA ARG A 77 2.82 -13.33 -9.53
C ARG A 77 2.30 -12.21 -8.60
N LEU A 78 2.43 -10.96 -9.01
CA LEU A 78 1.99 -9.80 -8.24
C LEU A 78 1.29 -8.80 -9.16
N SER A 79 -0.01 -8.61 -8.95
CA SER A 79 -0.79 -7.50 -9.49
C SER A 79 -1.08 -6.50 -8.37
N VAL A 80 -1.21 -5.24 -8.76
CA VAL A 80 -1.60 -4.13 -7.88
C VAL A 80 -2.63 -3.34 -8.67
N GLU A 81 -3.84 -3.21 -8.11
CA GLU A 81 -4.98 -2.63 -8.79
C GLU A 81 -5.74 -1.72 -7.81
N ALA A 82 -6.33 -0.65 -8.32
CA ALA A 82 -7.17 0.23 -7.51
C ALA A 82 -8.54 -0.43 -7.29
N LEU A 83 -8.89 -0.69 -6.03
CA LEU A 83 -10.21 -1.24 -5.67
C LEU A 83 -11.34 -0.21 -5.90
N HIS A 84 -11.02 1.07 -5.74
CA HIS A 84 -11.92 2.20 -5.90
C HIS A 84 -11.20 3.37 -6.57
N GLU A 85 -11.96 4.32 -7.12
CA GLU A 85 -11.40 5.57 -7.61
C GLU A 85 -10.69 6.32 -6.46
N PRO A 86 -9.44 6.78 -6.67
CA PRO A 86 -8.72 7.53 -5.65
C PRO A 86 -9.44 8.82 -5.28
N ILE A 87 -9.57 9.06 -3.97
CA ILE A 87 -10.05 10.35 -3.45
C ILE A 87 -8.80 11.17 -3.08
N PRO A 88 -8.66 12.42 -3.57
CA PRO A 88 -7.56 13.29 -3.19
C PRO A 88 -7.49 13.49 -1.66
N GLY A 89 -6.28 13.71 -1.15
CA GLY A 89 -6.11 14.14 0.24
C GLY A 89 -6.79 15.49 0.49
N TYR A 90 -7.13 15.77 1.73
CA TYR A 90 -7.58 17.11 2.13
C TYR A 90 -6.45 18.12 1.84
N GLU A 91 -6.77 19.20 1.13
CA GLU A 91 -5.89 20.38 0.96
C GLU A 91 -6.02 21.34 2.15
#